data_AF-Q1QMU9-F1
#
_entry.id   AF-Q1QMU9-F1
#
_cell.length_a   1.000
_cell.length_b   1.000
_cell.length_c   1.000
_cell.angle_alpha   90.00
_cell.angle_beta   90.00
_cell.angle_gamma   90.00
#
_symmetry.space_group_name_H-M   'P 1'
#
loop_
_entity.id
_entity.type
_entity.pdbx_description
1 polymer ?
#
loop_
_entity_poly.entity_id
_entity_poly.type
_entity_poly.pdbx_seq_one_letter_code
_entity_poly.pdbx_strand_id
1 'polypeptide(L)'
;MARFVILEPRQGKQVEIDFAEFVEFVKGATVQTAAAGKNFLELGLAEQMNVRIQTLDNGDLAVTIMSTLNEGDIPPIRLQIIEADEIASAALVESRIRALRQSYAIVNLLQNDGAEALQRVLADDPNVDLELMLIPEERLFITAAAAGSFWLTIVTKSAKAYKIAKYALALPYKEGREALLRRVEADTRLRELAVEEKQAELGLKRVKGLVDTFNSIEKIKDKTGRERLKDSFLNNLEQLVDGI
;
A
#
# COMPACT_ATOMS: atom_id res chain seq x y z
N MET A 1 -2.18 30.61 14.80
CA MET A 1 -1.42 29.81 13.78
C MET A 1 -1.96 28.39 13.85
N ALA A 2 -2.08 27.65 12.74
CA ALA A 2 -2.65 26.31 12.79
C ALA A 2 -1.63 25.30 13.36
N ARG A 3 -2.06 24.49 14.32
CA ARG A 3 -1.25 23.41 14.93
C ARG A 3 -1.67 22.06 14.34
N PHE A 4 -0.73 21.27 13.85
CA PHE A 4 -1.00 19.95 13.26
C PHE A 4 -0.53 18.85 14.21
N VAL A 5 -1.40 17.88 14.49
CA VAL A 5 -1.16 16.85 15.50
C VAL A 5 -1.59 15.49 14.97
N ILE A 6 -0.78 14.47 15.21
CA ILE A 6 -1.18 13.07 15.12
C ILE A 6 -1.55 12.60 16.52
N LEU A 7 -2.78 12.12 16.67
CA LEU A 7 -3.23 11.49 17.90
C LEU A 7 -3.13 9.98 17.75
N GLU A 8 -2.32 9.36 18.60
CA GLU A 8 -2.34 7.90 18.75
C GLU A 8 -3.50 7.50 19.66
N PRO A 9 -4.56 6.86 19.14
CA PRO A 9 -5.76 6.56 19.92
C PRO A 9 -5.48 5.56 21.07
N ARG A 10 -4.41 4.76 20.98
CA ARG A 10 -4.09 3.73 21.97
C ARG A 10 -3.27 4.25 23.16
N GLN A 11 -2.39 5.22 22.92
CA GLN A 11 -1.51 5.75 23.97
C GLN A 11 -1.93 7.15 24.44
N GLY A 12 -2.89 7.78 23.75
CA GLY A 12 -3.23 9.19 23.98
C GLY A 12 -2.08 10.15 23.65
N LYS A 13 -1.01 9.63 23.04
CA LYS A 13 0.19 10.40 22.71
C LYS A 13 -0.11 11.30 21.54
N GLN A 14 0.18 12.58 21.72
CA GLN A 14 0.10 13.58 20.67
C GLN A 14 1.50 13.84 20.13
N VAL A 15 1.64 13.75 18.82
CA VAL A 15 2.86 14.12 18.12
C VAL A 15 2.54 15.32 17.26
N GLU A 16 3.21 16.43 17.53
CA GLU A 16 3.12 17.60 16.67
C GLU A 16 3.90 17.35 15.39
N ILE A 17 3.29 17.71 14.26
CA ILE A 17 3.85 17.57 12.92
C ILE A 17 3.80 18.92 12.21
N ASP A 18 4.58 19.07 11.15
CA ASP A 18 4.47 20.24 10.30
C ASP A 18 3.34 20.09 9.25
N PHE A 19 3.11 21.17 8.49
CA PHE A 19 2.08 21.16 7.45
C PHE A 19 2.41 20.22 6.28
N ALA A 20 3.68 20.09 5.92
CA ALA A 20 4.09 19.23 4.81
C ALA A 20 3.85 17.76 5.18
N GLU A 21 4.21 17.36 6.41
CA GLU A 21 3.90 16.05 6.97
C GLU A 21 2.39 15.80 6.99
N PHE A 22 1.59 16.77 7.43
CA PHE A 22 0.12 16.66 7.40
C PHE A 22 -0.41 16.40 5.98
N VAL A 23 0.03 17.21 5.02
CA VAL A 23 -0.39 17.08 3.61
C VAL A 23 -0.10 15.67 3.11
N GLU A 24 1.06 15.11 3.43
CA GLU A 24 1.40 13.76 3.00
C GLU A 24 0.45 12.66 3.54
N PHE A 25 -0.12 12.82 4.73
CA PHE A 25 -1.10 11.86 5.26
C PHE A 25 -2.44 11.95 4.55
N VAL A 26 -2.87 13.16 4.17
CA VAL A 26 -4.23 13.42 3.66
C VAL A 26 -4.29 13.57 2.14
N LYS A 27 -3.15 13.77 1.47
CA LYS A 27 -3.06 13.94 0.02
C LYS A 27 -3.56 12.68 -0.66
N GLY A 28 -4.50 12.85 -1.60
CA GLY A 28 -5.14 11.74 -2.31
C GLY A 28 -6.05 10.87 -1.45
N ALA A 29 -6.34 11.25 -0.21
CA ALA A 29 -7.29 10.52 0.61
C ALA A 29 -8.72 10.76 0.10
N THR A 30 -9.55 9.72 0.16
CA THR A 30 -10.97 9.84 -0.19
C THR A 30 -11.77 10.11 1.08
N VAL A 31 -12.48 11.23 1.12
CA VAL A 31 -13.42 11.52 2.21
C VAL A 31 -14.65 10.62 2.06
N GLN A 32 -14.91 9.80 3.08
CA GLN A 32 -16.06 8.89 3.14
C GLN A 32 -17.19 9.45 4.00
N THR A 33 -16.85 10.17 5.06
CA THR A 33 -17.81 10.74 6.00
C THR A 33 -17.40 12.15 6.39
N ALA A 34 -18.39 12.95 6.80
CA ALA A 34 -18.16 14.27 7.37
C ALA A 34 -19.12 14.49 8.55
N ALA A 35 -18.60 15.10 9.61
CA ALA A 35 -19.35 15.51 10.78
C ALA A 35 -18.94 16.93 11.16
N ALA A 36 -19.90 17.74 11.60
CA ALA A 36 -19.63 19.09 12.07
C ALA A 36 -20.25 19.28 13.46
N GLY A 37 -19.53 19.99 14.31
CA GLY A 37 -19.98 20.43 15.62
C GLY A 37 -19.76 21.92 15.79
N LYS A 38 -20.08 22.43 16.98
CA LYS A 38 -20.00 23.86 17.29
C LYS A 38 -18.61 24.47 17.04
N ASN A 39 -17.56 23.71 17.35
CA ASN A 39 -16.17 24.16 17.28
C ASN A 39 -15.29 23.23 16.43
N PHE A 40 -15.87 22.30 15.67
CA PHE A 40 -15.08 21.36 14.87
C PHE A 40 -15.76 20.94 13.56
N LEU A 41 -14.91 20.56 12.60
CA LEU A 41 -15.23 19.79 11.41
C LEU A 41 -14.39 18.51 11.45
N GLU A 42 -15.01 17.36 11.25
CA GLU A 42 -14.32 16.07 11.18
C GLU A 42 -14.64 15.38 9.86
N LEU A 43 -13.59 14.88 9.20
CA LEU A 43 -13.67 14.16 7.94
C LEU A 43 -13.13 12.75 8.15
N GLY A 44 -13.96 11.73 7.92
CA GLY A 44 -13.51 10.34 7.90
C GLY A 44 -12.98 9.98 6.52
N LEU A 45 -11.77 9.42 6.49
CA LEU A 45 -11.02 9.06 5.28
C LEU A 45 -11.04 7.54 5.06
N ALA A 46 -10.99 7.12 3.79
CA ALA A 46 -10.98 5.70 3.38
C ALA A 46 -9.79 4.90 3.95
N GLU A 47 -8.74 5.60 4.33
CA GLU A 47 -7.52 5.10 4.96
C GLU A 47 -7.70 4.66 6.43
N GLN A 48 -8.94 4.63 6.93
CA GLN A 48 -9.26 4.37 8.33
C GLN A 48 -8.60 5.42 9.26
N MET A 49 -8.76 6.68 8.87
CA MET A 49 -8.31 7.84 9.62
C MET A 49 -9.38 8.91 9.63
N ASN A 50 -9.46 9.69 10.70
CA ASN A 50 -10.26 10.90 10.76
C ASN A 50 -9.34 12.12 10.80
N VAL A 51 -9.68 13.16 10.05
CA VAL A 51 -9.08 14.49 10.14
C VAL A 51 -10.07 15.39 10.84
N ARG A 52 -9.73 15.87 12.03
CA ARG A 52 -10.52 16.84 12.78
C ARG A 52 -9.85 18.21 12.73
N ILE A 53 -10.57 19.20 12.24
CA ILE A 53 -10.20 20.61 12.28
C ILE A 53 -11.05 21.26 13.37
N GLN A 54 -10.43 21.81 14.39
CA GLN A 54 -11.14 22.40 15.53
C GLN A 54 -10.57 23.75 15.95
N THR A 55 -11.42 24.63 16.43
CA THR A 55 -11.01 25.86 17.12
C THR A 55 -10.89 25.57 18.62
N LEU A 56 -9.72 25.84 19.18
CA LEU A 56 -9.42 25.73 20.60
C LEU A 56 -9.99 26.92 21.38
N ASP A 57 -10.11 26.78 22.70
CA ASP A 57 -10.67 27.82 23.58
C ASP A 57 -9.88 29.14 23.55
N ASN A 58 -8.59 29.07 23.21
CA ASN A 58 -7.73 30.24 23.04
C ASN A 58 -7.88 30.91 21.64
N GLY A 59 -8.76 30.39 20.78
CA GLY A 59 -8.98 30.87 19.42
C GLY A 59 -8.05 30.26 18.36
N ASP A 60 -7.07 29.44 18.74
CA ASP A 60 -6.19 28.78 17.78
C ASP A 60 -6.88 27.64 17.04
N LEU A 61 -6.38 27.32 15.85
CA LEU A 61 -6.87 26.21 15.05
C LEU A 61 -5.96 25.00 15.25
N ALA A 62 -6.56 23.85 15.58
CA ALA A 62 -5.88 22.57 15.67
C ALA A 62 -6.41 21.62 14.60
N VAL A 63 -5.51 20.98 13.88
CA VAL A 63 -5.79 19.92 12.92
C VAL A 63 -5.24 18.62 13.47
N THR A 64 -6.11 17.64 13.71
CA THR A 64 -5.75 16.36 14.32
C THR A 64 -6.03 15.22 13.35
N ILE A 65 -5.01 14.40 13.09
CA ILE A 65 -5.17 13.11 12.42
C ILE A 65 -5.34 12.03 13.48
N MET A 66 -6.40 11.24 13.37
CA MET A 66 -6.73 10.17 14.32
C MET A 66 -6.89 8.87 13.55
N SER A 67 -6.19 7.81 13.95
CA SER A 67 -6.43 6.47 13.42
C SER A 67 -7.78 5.94 13.93
N THR A 68 -8.56 5.29 13.06
CA THR A 68 -9.80 4.58 13.44
C THR A 68 -9.60 3.06 13.52
N LEU A 69 -8.36 2.58 13.40
CA LEU A 69 -8.01 1.16 13.48
C LEU A 69 -8.08 0.63 14.93
N ASN A 70 -8.83 -0.46 15.13
CA ASN A 70 -8.84 -1.19 16.40
C ASN A 70 -7.57 -2.04 16.55
N GLU A 71 -7.36 -2.58 17.76
CA GLU A 71 -6.30 -3.54 18.00
C GLU A 71 -6.51 -4.83 17.20
N GLY A 72 -5.49 -5.25 16.46
CA GLY A 72 -5.56 -6.42 15.57
C GLY A 72 -6.07 -6.12 14.15
N ASP A 73 -6.63 -4.94 13.90
CA ASP A 73 -7.04 -4.56 12.55
C ASP A 73 -5.84 -4.46 11.61
N ILE A 74 -6.03 -4.92 10.38
CA ILE A 74 -5.00 -4.87 9.34
C ILE A 74 -5.02 -3.47 8.69
N PRO A 75 -3.92 -2.72 8.75
CA PRO A 75 -3.85 -1.40 8.16
C PRO A 75 -4.00 -1.41 6.62
N PRO A 76 -4.68 -0.43 6.01
CA PRO A 76 -4.84 -0.34 4.56
C PRO A 76 -3.54 0.15 3.89
N ILE A 77 -3.10 -0.45 2.79
CA ILE A 77 -1.92 -0.02 2.02
C ILE A 77 -2.33 1.08 1.05
N ARG A 78 -1.60 2.19 1.01
CA ARG A 78 -1.80 3.27 0.03
C ARG A 78 -0.75 3.18 -1.06
N LEU A 79 -1.17 3.18 -2.31
CA LEU A 79 -0.29 3.19 -3.47
C LEU A 79 -0.78 4.24 -4.47
N GLN A 80 0.10 5.14 -4.88
CA GLN A 80 -0.13 5.98 -6.03
C GLN A 80 0.15 5.15 -7.28
N ILE A 81 -0.81 5.01 -8.18
CA ILE A 81 -0.63 4.24 -9.41
C ILE A 81 -0.49 5.12 -10.65
N ILE A 82 -0.64 6.43 -10.57
CA ILE A 82 -0.39 7.38 -11.66
C ILE A 82 0.44 8.53 -11.10
N GLU A 83 1.50 8.91 -11.79
CA GLU A 83 2.34 10.03 -11.38
C GLU A 83 1.60 11.37 -11.51
N ALA A 84 2.05 12.39 -10.77
CA ALA A 84 1.31 13.66 -10.67
C ALA A 84 1.22 14.42 -12.02
N ASP A 85 2.15 14.18 -12.93
CA ASP A 85 2.27 14.80 -14.25
C ASP A 85 1.77 13.90 -15.39
N GLU A 86 1.30 12.69 -15.08
CA GLU A 86 0.87 11.70 -16.06
C GLU A 86 -0.63 11.83 -16.38
N ILE A 87 -0.97 11.79 -17.67
CA ILE A 87 -2.36 11.84 -18.12
C ILE A 87 -2.99 10.45 -17.99
N ALA A 88 -3.79 10.27 -16.95
CA ALA A 88 -4.51 9.03 -16.72
C ALA A 88 -5.66 8.82 -17.71
N SER A 89 -5.46 7.93 -18.69
CA SER A 89 -6.57 7.32 -19.42
C SER A 89 -7.19 6.18 -18.61
N ALA A 90 -8.48 5.87 -18.85
CA ALA A 90 -9.14 4.73 -18.19
C ALA A 90 -8.41 3.40 -18.47
N ALA A 91 -7.91 3.21 -19.70
CA ALA A 91 -7.15 2.03 -20.09
C ALA A 91 -5.83 1.91 -19.33
N LEU A 92 -5.11 3.02 -19.12
CA LEU A 92 -3.87 3.04 -18.34
C LEU A 92 -4.14 2.69 -16.87
N VAL A 93 -5.17 3.28 -16.27
CA VAL A 93 -5.58 3.00 -14.88
C VAL A 93 -5.95 1.52 -14.72
N GLU A 94 -6.75 0.98 -15.64
CA GLU A 94 -7.12 -0.44 -15.63
C GLU A 94 -5.88 -1.34 -15.79
N SER A 95 -4.98 -1.02 -16.72
CA SER A 95 -3.75 -1.77 -16.93
C SER A 95 -2.89 -1.82 -15.67
N ARG A 96 -2.73 -0.70 -14.95
CA ARG A 96 -1.94 -0.65 -13.72
C ARG A 96 -2.60 -1.38 -12.56
N ILE A 97 -3.93 -1.24 -12.41
CA ILE A 97 -4.69 -2.01 -11.42
C ILE A 97 -4.55 -3.52 -11.69
N ARG A 98 -4.64 -3.93 -12.96
CA ARG A 98 -4.48 -5.33 -13.36
C ARG A 98 -3.07 -5.82 -13.07
N ALA A 99 -2.04 -5.10 -13.52
CA ALA A 99 -0.64 -5.45 -13.27
C ALA A 99 -0.36 -5.60 -11.77
N LEU A 100 -0.93 -4.72 -10.95
CA LEU A 100 -0.81 -4.76 -9.49
C LEU A 100 -1.39 -6.06 -8.92
N ARG A 101 -2.60 -6.43 -9.35
CA ARG A 101 -3.27 -7.66 -8.93
C ARG A 101 -2.51 -8.91 -9.39
N GLN A 102 -2.03 -8.92 -10.63
CA GLN A 102 -1.26 -10.05 -11.17
C GLN A 102 0.06 -10.23 -10.44
N SER A 103 0.85 -9.16 -10.26
CA SER A 103 2.11 -9.21 -9.50
C SER A 103 1.91 -9.73 -8.08
N TYR A 104 0.87 -9.25 -7.40
CA TYR A 104 0.52 -9.73 -6.07
C TYR A 104 0.15 -11.22 -6.08
N ALA A 105 -0.70 -11.65 -7.01
CA ALA A 105 -1.13 -13.05 -7.11
C ALA A 105 0.05 -13.99 -7.38
N ILE A 106 0.98 -13.60 -8.26
CA ILE A 106 2.21 -14.36 -8.53
C ILE A 106 3.01 -14.54 -7.25
N VAL A 107 3.29 -13.45 -6.51
CA VAL A 107 4.09 -13.54 -5.27
C VAL A 107 3.36 -14.37 -4.22
N ASN A 108 2.04 -14.19 -4.08
CA ASN A 108 1.24 -14.94 -3.12
C ASN A 108 1.26 -16.45 -3.42
N LEU A 109 0.97 -16.83 -4.66
CA LEU A 109 0.97 -18.23 -5.10
C LEU A 109 2.35 -18.87 -4.92
N LEU A 110 3.43 -18.17 -5.26
CA LEU A 110 4.79 -18.67 -5.08
C LEU A 110 5.14 -18.89 -3.59
N GLN A 111 4.66 -18.05 -2.68
CA GLN A 111 4.85 -18.22 -1.24
C GLN A 111 3.94 -19.28 -0.61
N ASN A 112 2.98 -19.82 -1.38
CA ASN A 112 2.00 -20.81 -0.99
C ASN A 112 2.16 -22.13 -1.76
N ASP A 113 3.38 -22.44 -2.25
CA ASP A 113 3.71 -23.64 -3.02
C ASP A 113 2.89 -23.83 -4.33
N GLY A 114 2.27 -22.75 -4.82
CA GLY A 114 1.42 -22.74 -6.02
C GLY A 114 2.18 -22.66 -7.35
N ALA A 115 3.50 -22.88 -7.36
CA ALA A 115 4.35 -22.64 -8.53
C ALA A 115 4.00 -23.52 -9.75
N GLU A 116 3.60 -24.78 -9.53
CA GLU A 116 3.23 -25.69 -10.62
C GLU A 116 1.86 -25.32 -11.22
N ALA A 117 0.88 -25.01 -10.37
CA ALA A 117 -0.44 -24.56 -10.81
C ALA A 117 -0.33 -23.25 -11.61
N LEU A 118 0.48 -22.31 -11.13
CA LEU A 118 0.76 -21.04 -11.79
C LEU A 118 1.36 -21.24 -13.19
N GLN A 119 2.36 -22.12 -13.33
CA GLN A 119 2.95 -22.45 -14.64
C GLN A 119 1.94 -23.06 -15.60
N ARG A 120 1.13 -24.01 -15.13
CA ARG A 120 0.13 -24.69 -15.98
C ARG A 120 -0.89 -23.69 -16.51
N VAL A 121 -1.44 -22.86 -15.62
CA VAL A 121 -2.45 -21.86 -15.97
C VAL A 121 -1.89 -20.81 -16.94
N LEU A 122 -0.66 -20.33 -16.72
CA LEU A 122 0.01 -19.40 -17.65
C LEU A 122 0.42 -20.05 -18.98
N ALA A 123 0.63 -21.36 -19.01
CA ALA A 123 0.92 -22.08 -20.24
C ALA A 123 -0.33 -22.24 -21.11
N ASP A 124 -1.49 -22.41 -20.48
CA ASP A 124 -2.79 -22.52 -21.15
C ASP A 124 -3.31 -21.15 -21.61
N ASP A 125 -3.22 -20.12 -20.76
CA ASP A 125 -3.60 -18.75 -21.06
C ASP A 125 -2.65 -17.73 -20.38
N PRO A 126 -1.75 -17.08 -21.14
CA PRO A 126 -0.84 -16.06 -20.61
C PRO A 126 -1.53 -14.81 -20.05
N ASN A 127 -2.80 -14.56 -20.40
CA ASN A 127 -3.57 -13.39 -19.99
C ASN A 127 -4.60 -13.70 -18.90
N VAL A 128 -4.60 -14.92 -18.37
CA VAL A 128 -5.52 -15.34 -17.31
C VAL A 128 -5.43 -14.41 -16.10
N ASP A 129 -6.57 -14.19 -15.44
CA ASP A 129 -6.59 -13.44 -14.19
C ASP A 129 -6.17 -14.34 -13.02
N LEU A 130 -4.90 -14.21 -12.61
CA LEU A 130 -4.32 -15.00 -11.53
C LEU A 130 -4.94 -14.69 -10.15
N GLU A 131 -5.61 -13.55 -9.98
CA GLU A 131 -6.31 -13.24 -8.72
C GLU A 131 -7.45 -14.24 -8.45
N LEU A 132 -8.02 -14.83 -9.50
CA LEU A 132 -9.07 -15.85 -9.38
C LEU A 132 -8.54 -17.16 -8.80
N MET A 133 -7.23 -17.42 -8.89
CA MET A 133 -6.59 -18.57 -8.28
C MET A 133 -6.44 -18.42 -6.75
N LEU A 134 -6.57 -17.20 -6.23
CA LEU A 134 -6.50 -16.93 -4.80
C LEU A 134 -7.86 -17.16 -4.13
N ILE A 135 -7.83 -17.67 -2.90
CA ILE A 135 -9.01 -17.70 -2.04
C ILE A 135 -9.48 -16.26 -1.74
N PRO A 136 -10.79 -16.02 -1.55
CA PRO A 136 -11.33 -14.67 -1.37
C PRO A 136 -10.65 -13.84 -0.27
N GLU A 137 -10.17 -14.48 0.80
CA GLU A 137 -9.50 -13.84 1.93
C GLU A 137 -8.11 -13.32 1.60
N GLU A 138 -7.47 -13.89 0.58
CA GLU A 138 -6.14 -13.53 0.11
C GLU A 138 -6.16 -12.60 -1.11
N ARG A 139 -7.33 -12.21 -1.63
CA ARG A 139 -7.42 -11.25 -2.75
C ARG A 139 -7.15 -9.81 -2.30
N LEU A 140 -6.81 -8.94 -3.25
CA LEU A 140 -6.65 -7.52 -2.99
C LEU A 140 -7.98 -6.79 -3.15
N PHE A 141 -8.39 -6.07 -2.12
CA PHE A 141 -9.58 -5.24 -2.17
C PHE A 141 -9.16 -3.78 -2.36
N ILE A 142 -9.53 -3.18 -3.49
CA ILE A 142 -9.38 -1.75 -3.73
C ILE A 142 -10.65 -1.08 -3.20
N THR A 143 -10.52 -0.33 -2.11
CA THR A 143 -11.66 0.28 -1.41
C THR A 143 -11.88 1.74 -1.78
N ALA A 144 -10.87 2.39 -2.36
CA ALA A 144 -10.96 3.74 -2.89
C ALA A 144 -9.95 3.96 -4.02
N ALA A 145 -10.36 4.79 -4.98
CA ALA A 145 -9.51 5.39 -6.01
C ALA A 145 -9.84 6.88 -6.06
N ALA A 146 -8.95 7.74 -5.58
CA ALA A 146 -9.22 9.18 -5.49
C ALA A 146 -8.95 9.90 -6.83
N ALA A 147 -9.87 10.79 -7.23
CA ALA A 147 -9.73 11.59 -8.43
C ALA A 147 -8.56 12.58 -8.33
N GLY A 148 -7.81 12.73 -9.42
CA GLY A 148 -6.72 13.70 -9.56
C GLY A 148 -5.34 13.20 -9.12
N SER A 149 -5.26 12.18 -8.27
CA SER A 149 -3.96 11.63 -7.81
C SER A 149 -3.85 10.10 -7.90
N PHE A 150 -4.94 9.41 -8.30
CA PHE A 150 -5.00 7.95 -8.51
C PHE A 150 -4.32 7.15 -7.39
N TRP A 151 -4.56 7.57 -6.15
CA TRP A 151 -4.22 6.80 -4.98
C TRP A 151 -5.22 5.68 -4.83
N LEU A 152 -4.71 4.45 -4.75
CA LEU A 152 -5.46 3.28 -4.38
C LEU A 152 -5.29 3.03 -2.89
N THR A 153 -6.41 2.77 -2.23
CA THR A 153 -6.44 2.22 -0.88
C THR A 153 -6.74 0.74 -0.97
N ILE A 154 -5.78 -0.08 -0.54
CA ILE A 154 -5.81 -1.53 -0.65
C ILE A 154 -5.97 -2.14 0.73
N VAL A 155 -6.94 -3.04 0.87
CA VAL A 155 -7.19 -3.78 2.09
C VAL A 155 -7.02 -5.27 1.81
N THR A 156 -6.48 -5.99 2.78
CA THR A 156 -6.37 -7.45 2.76
C THR A 156 -7.03 -8.01 4.01
N LYS A 157 -7.68 -9.17 3.91
CA LYS A 157 -8.39 -9.78 5.05
C LYS A 157 -7.49 -10.64 5.94
N SER A 158 -6.26 -10.92 5.53
CA SER A 158 -5.31 -11.73 6.31
C SER A 158 -3.97 -11.02 6.53
N ALA A 159 -3.36 -11.23 7.69
CA ALA A 159 -2.06 -10.64 8.02
C ALA A 159 -0.94 -11.14 7.10
N LYS A 160 -1.08 -12.37 6.58
CA LYS A 160 -0.19 -12.96 5.59
C LYS A 160 -0.29 -12.22 4.24
N ALA A 161 -1.50 -12.04 3.73
CA ALA A 161 -1.77 -11.27 2.51
C ALA A 161 -1.27 -9.83 2.64
N TYR A 162 -1.50 -9.20 3.79
CA TYR A 162 -0.96 -7.87 4.09
C TYR A 162 0.55 -7.83 3.98
N LYS A 163 1.26 -8.78 4.60
CA LYS A 163 2.72 -8.85 4.55
C LYS A 163 3.22 -9.01 3.11
N ILE A 164 2.57 -9.86 2.32
CA ILE A 164 2.90 -10.09 0.92
C ILE A 164 2.67 -8.81 0.10
N ALA A 165 1.48 -8.21 0.19
CA ALA A 165 1.13 -6.98 -0.50
C ALA A 165 2.09 -5.83 -0.12
N LYS A 166 2.40 -5.69 1.17
CA LYS A 166 3.33 -4.69 1.71
C LYS A 166 4.71 -4.77 1.07
N TYR A 167 5.24 -5.97 0.87
CA TYR A 167 6.59 -6.14 0.31
C TYR A 167 6.59 -6.26 -1.21
N ALA A 168 5.55 -6.80 -1.82
CA ALA A 168 5.50 -6.99 -3.27
C ALA A 168 5.10 -5.70 -4.01
N LEU A 169 4.16 -4.93 -3.46
CA LEU A 169 3.50 -3.84 -4.17
C LEU A 169 4.05 -2.46 -3.84
N ALA A 170 4.77 -2.32 -2.73
CA ALA A 170 5.41 -1.05 -2.37
C ALA A 170 6.73 -0.82 -3.10
N LEU A 171 7.24 -1.78 -3.89
CA LEU A 171 8.55 -1.72 -4.54
C LEU A 171 8.60 -0.89 -5.85
N PRO A 172 7.56 -0.93 -6.71
CA PRO A 172 7.53 -0.15 -7.95
C PRO A 172 7.42 1.36 -7.72
N TYR A 173 6.69 1.79 -6.68
CA TYR A 173 6.26 3.18 -6.52
C TYR A 173 7.13 3.97 -5.53
N LYS A 174 7.57 5.18 -5.90
CA LYS A 174 8.43 6.05 -5.06
C LYS A 174 7.73 6.50 -3.78
N GLU A 175 6.48 6.89 -3.89
CA GLU A 175 5.63 7.38 -2.80
C GLU A 175 5.14 6.22 -1.94
N GLY A 176 4.90 5.05 -2.54
CA GLY A 176 4.66 3.79 -1.82
C GLY A 176 5.85 3.41 -0.95
N ARG A 177 7.09 3.60 -1.42
CA ARG A 177 8.34 3.39 -0.65
C ARG A 177 8.43 4.35 0.53
N GLU A 178 8.11 5.62 0.34
CA GLU A 178 8.15 6.65 1.39
C GLU A 178 7.02 6.51 2.42
N ALA A 179 5.79 6.20 1.99
CA ALA A 179 4.67 5.94 2.89
C ALA A 179 4.85 4.64 3.69
N LEU A 180 5.44 3.60 3.10
CA LEU A 180 5.84 2.39 3.81
C LEU A 180 6.88 2.69 4.89
N LEU A 181 7.87 3.53 4.56
CA LEU A 181 8.91 3.98 5.47
C LEU A 181 8.31 4.74 6.65
N ARG A 182 7.48 5.76 6.39
CA ARG A 182 6.81 6.55 7.44
C ARG A 182 5.86 5.71 8.29
N ARG A 183 5.18 4.72 7.71
CA ARG A 183 4.31 3.82 8.48
C ARG A 183 5.09 2.78 9.28
N VAL A 184 6.18 2.24 8.72
CA VAL A 184 7.08 1.37 9.48
C VAL A 184 7.76 2.18 10.56
N GLU A 185 8.13 3.44 10.34
CA GLU A 185 8.62 4.36 11.35
C GLU A 185 7.56 4.61 12.43
N ALA A 186 6.28 4.73 12.07
CA ALA A 186 5.18 4.80 13.04
C ALA A 186 5.00 3.49 13.83
N ASP A 187 5.05 2.32 13.16
CA ASP A 187 5.01 0.99 13.80
C ASP A 187 6.28 0.69 14.63
N THR A 188 7.42 1.31 14.28
CA THR A 188 8.74 1.10 14.90
C THR A 188 9.00 2.10 16.03
N ARG A 189 8.36 3.29 15.99
CA ARG A 189 8.25 4.23 17.13
C ARG A 189 7.57 3.56 18.33
N LEU A 190 6.75 2.54 18.10
CA LEU A 190 6.17 1.69 19.16
C LEU A 190 7.18 0.69 19.77
N ARG A 191 8.40 0.56 19.23
CA ARG A 191 9.44 -0.41 19.66
C ARG A 191 10.87 0.15 19.55
N GLU A 192 11.09 1.38 19.97
CA GLU A 192 12.40 2.04 19.85
C GLU A 192 13.50 1.38 20.72
N LEU A 193 14.57 0.94 20.05
CA LEU A 193 15.97 0.98 20.52
C LEU A 193 17.03 0.60 19.45
N ALA A 194 16.67 0.44 18.15
CA ALA A 194 17.64 0.03 17.10
C ALA A 194 17.32 0.68 15.75
N VAL A 195 17.53 2.00 15.61
CA VAL A 195 16.96 2.78 14.50
C VAL A 195 17.93 3.07 13.34
N GLU A 196 19.25 3.08 13.52
CA GLU A 196 20.15 3.39 12.39
C GLU A 196 20.52 2.16 11.53
N GLU A 197 20.61 0.98 12.12
CA GLU A 197 20.91 -0.27 11.38
C GLU A 197 19.69 -0.77 10.56
N LYS A 198 18.48 -0.40 10.97
CA LYS A 198 17.22 -0.87 10.36
C LYS A 198 16.86 -0.20 9.04
N GLN A 199 17.29 1.03 8.78
CA GLN A 199 17.00 1.67 7.49
C GLN A 199 17.74 0.96 6.34
N ALA A 200 18.98 0.52 6.59
CA ALA A 200 19.73 -0.35 5.67
C ALA A 200 19.11 -1.76 5.60
N GLU A 201 18.66 -2.32 6.73
CA GLU A 201 17.99 -3.62 6.79
C GLU A 201 16.63 -3.65 6.05
N LEU A 202 15.90 -2.53 6.02
CA LEU A 202 14.65 -2.39 5.27
C LEU A 202 14.92 -2.27 3.77
N GLY A 203 15.96 -1.55 3.35
CA GLY A 203 16.48 -1.57 1.99
C GLY A 203 16.87 -2.99 1.53
N LEU A 204 17.49 -3.76 2.42
CA LEU A 204 17.84 -5.16 2.18
C LEU A 204 16.61 -6.09 2.17
N LYS A 205 15.61 -5.88 3.04
CA LYS A 205 14.34 -6.64 3.04
C LYS A 205 13.50 -6.38 1.78
N ARG A 206 13.58 -5.18 1.20
CA ARG A 206 12.98 -4.79 -0.09
C ARG A 206 13.54 -5.60 -1.24
N VAL A 207 14.87 -5.60 -1.37
CA VAL A 207 15.57 -6.40 -2.38
C VAL A 207 15.34 -7.87 -2.09
N LYS A 208 15.36 -8.29 -0.83
CA LYS A 208 15.10 -9.67 -0.42
C LYS A 208 13.72 -10.16 -0.82
N GLY A 209 12.64 -9.37 -0.74
CA GLY A 209 11.31 -9.80 -1.18
C GLY A 209 11.24 -10.09 -2.69
N LEU A 210 11.78 -9.20 -3.52
CA LEU A 210 11.90 -9.40 -4.96
C LEU A 210 12.88 -10.52 -5.31
N VAL A 211 14.06 -10.51 -4.70
CA VAL A 211 15.10 -11.53 -4.87
C VAL A 211 14.60 -12.90 -4.41
N ASP A 212 13.85 -13.00 -3.33
CA ASP A 212 13.22 -14.25 -2.88
C ASP A 212 12.17 -14.71 -3.88
N THR A 213 11.39 -13.78 -4.46
CA THR A 213 10.44 -14.10 -5.54
C THR A 213 11.17 -14.60 -6.78
N PHE A 214 12.20 -13.89 -7.25
CA PHE A 214 13.05 -14.32 -8.37
C PHE A 214 13.73 -15.66 -8.08
N ASN A 215 14.28 -15.85 -6.88
CA ASN A 215 14.89 -17.11 -6.47
C ASN A 215 13.88 -18.25 -6.47
N SER A 216 12.62 -18.00 -6.06
CA SER A 216 11.54 -18.99 -6.15
C SER A 216 11.19 -19.33 -7.60
N ILE A 217 11.18 -18.33 -8.49
CA ILE A 217 11.02 -18.55 -9.94
C ILE A 217 12.21 -19.36 -10.48
N GLU A 218 13.45 -19.01 -10.12
CA GLU A 218 14.66 -19.68 -10.62
C GLU A 218 14.77 -21.14 -10.18
N LYS A 219 14.17 -21.50 -9.04
CA LYS A 219 14.09 -22.89 -8.52
C LYS A 219 13.10 -23.78 -9.27
N ILE A 220 12.29 -23.23 -10.17
CA ILE A 220 11.38 -24.00 -11.02
C ILE A 220 12.21 -24.88 -11.98
N LYS A 221 11.92 -26.19 -11.99
CA LYS A 221 12.66 -27.17 -12.80
C LYS A 221 12.36 -27.05 -14.31
N ASP A 222 11.12 -26.71 -14.67
CA ASP A 222 10.75 -26.52 -16.07
C ASP A 222 11.32 -25.20 -16.59
N LYS A 223 12.25 -25.30 -17.55
CA LYS A 223 12.88 -24.13 -18.15
C LYS A 223 11.87 -23.22 -18.85
N THR A 224 10.88 -23.79 -19.54
CA THR A 224 9.93 -23.02 -20.35
C THR A 224 8.93 -22.29 -19.45
N GLY A 225 8.34 -22.98 -18.48
CA GLY A 225 7.46 -22.38 -17.47
C GLY A 225 8.16 -21.34 -16.61
N ARG A 226 9.44 -21.55 -16.27
CA ARG A 226 10.26 -20.57 -15.56
C ARG A 226 10.44 -19.27 -16.34
N GLU A 227 10.86 -19.36 -17.61
CA GLU A 227 11.08 -18.17 -18.45
C GLU A 227 9.76 -17.40 -18.63
N ARG A 228 8.65 -18.09 -18.93
CA ARG A 228 7.32 -17.45 -19.05
C ARG A 228 6.87 -16.76 -17.77
N LEU A 229 7.04 -17.39 -16.61
CA LEU A 229 6.64 -16.80 -15.35
C LEU A 229 7.51 -15.57 -15.01
N LYS A 230 8.81 -15.65 -15.30
CA LYS A 230 9.73 -14.53 -15.15
C LYS A 230 9.34 -13.36 -16.03
N ASP A 231 9.04 -13.60 -17.31
CA ASP A 231 8.61 -12.59 -18.26
C ASP A 231 7.27 -11.98 -17.84
N SER A 232 6.30 -12.81 -17.44
CA SER A 232 5.00 -12.33 -16.92
C SER A 232 5.18 -11.44 -15.70
N PHE A 233 6.03 -11.85 -14.75
CA PHE A 233 6.29 -11.06 -13.55
C PHE A 233 6.99 -9.74 -13.88
N LEU A 234 8.00 -9.76 -14.75
CA LEU A 234 8.71 -8.56 -15.20
C LEU A 234 7.80 -7.60 -15.96
N ASN A 235 7.01 -8.09 -16.91
CA ASN A 235 6.06 -7.27 -17.67
C ASN A 235 5.04 -6.60 -16.74
N ASN A 236 4.56 -7.30 -15.71
CA ASN A 236 3.66 -6.68 -14.72
C ASN A 236 4.39 -5.60 -13.90
N LEU A 237 5.64 -5.83 -13.50
CA LEU A 237 6.43 -4.80 -12.80
C LEU A 237 6.72 -3.59 -13.69
N GLU A 238 7.05 -3.81 -14.96
CA GLU A 238 7.23 -2.74 -15.94
C GLU A 238 5.96 -1.93 -16.11
N GLN A 239 4.79 -2.57 -16.28
CA GLN A 239 3.51 -1.85 -16.38
C GLN A 239 3.17 -1.01 -15.13
N LEU A 240 3.73 -1.35 -13.96
CA LEU A 240 3.57 -0.58 -12.73
C LEU A 240 4.50 0.63 -12.65
N VAL A 241 5.61 0.65 -13.40
CA VAL A 241 6.63 1.71 -13.34
C VAL A 241 6.66 2.55 -14.61
N ASP A 242 6.39 1.95 -15.77
CA ASP A 242 6.53 2.55 -17.08
C ASP A 242 5.18 3.10 -17.58
N GLY A 243 5.10 4.42 -17.51
CA GLY A 243 4.42 5.31 -18.46
C GLY A 243 5.39 6.36 -19.02
N ILE A 244 6.66 5.97 -19.22
CA ILE A 244 7.73 6.76 -19.84
C ILE A 244 7.76 6.52 -21.35
#